data_AF-A0A5B9MMY1-F1
#
_entry.id   AF-A0A5B9MMY1-F1
#
_cell.length_a   1.000
_cell.length_b   1.000
_cell.length_c   1.000
_cell.angle_alpha   90.00
_cell.angle_beta   90.00
_cell.angle_gamma   90.00
#
_symmetry.space_group_name_H-M   'P 1'
#
loop_
_entity.id
_entity.type
_entity.pdbx_description
1 polymer ?
#
loop_
_entity_poly.entity_id
_entity_poly.type
_entity_poly.pdbx_seq_one_letter_code
_entity_poly.pdbx_strand_id
1 'polypeptide(L)'
;MNYYDDDADLDFAGPYGQLTPVGGGDPIPLIKERLTIGRRAENDIQLKFNNVSGQHCRLSLEHGYWFIRDMNSRNGIKVDGRPVIRKRLDPKCKLSIARHEYLVEYDPQTLGAYGPPPADDEYLDELMRSSLMDRAGLSKRDSKKPFGNKDPE
;
A
#
# COMPACT_ATOMS: atom_id res chain seq x y z
N MET A 1 10.31 -2.54 44.66
CA MET A 1 10.62 -1.46 43.70
C MET A 1 10.58 -2.12 42.35
N ASN A 2 9.39 -2.18 41.74
CA ASN A 2 9.22 -2.90 40.49
C ASN A 2 9.67 -1.95 39.39
N TYR A 3 10.87 -2.20 38.89
CA TYR A 3 11.29 -1.70 37.58
C TYR A 3 10.26 -2.22 36.60
N TYR A 4 9.59 -1.30 35.90
CA TYR A 4 8.69 -1.62 34.81
C TYR A 4 9.52 -2.29 33.70
N ASP A 5 9.68 -3.62 33.79
CA ASP A 5 9.63 -4.49 32.62
C ASP A 5 8.19 -4.41 32.09
N ASP A 6 7.86 -3.27 31.51
CA ASP A 6 6.65 -3.08 30.71
C ASP A 6 7.09 -3.33 29.26
N ASP A 7 7.66 -4.51 29.02
CA ASP A 7 7.39 -5.26 27.78
C ASP A 7 5.90 -5.58 27.81
N ALA A 8 5.06 -4.54 27.75
CA ALA A 8 3.67 -4.69 27.39
C ALA A 8 3.70 -5.47 26.10
N ASP A 9 3.04 -6.62 26.07
CA ASP A 9 2.94 -7.54 24.95
C ASP A 9 2.64 -6.75 23.65
N LEU A 10 3.68 -6.25 22.99
CA LEU A 10 3.51 -5.56 21.73
C LEU A 10 3.23 -6.69 20.76
N ASP A 11 1.97 -6.80 20.34
CA ASP A 11 1.52 -7.75 19.31
C ASP A 11 2.35 -7.63 18.01
N PHE A 12 3.09 -6.53 17.85
CA PHE A 12 3.90 -6.20 16.69
C PHE A 12 5.32 -5.76 17.09
N ALA A 13 6.28 -5.94 16.18
CA ALA A 13 7.67 -5.55 16.35
C ALA A 13 7.90 -4.03 16.55
N GLY A 14 6.90 -3.18 16.27
CA GLY A 14 6.99 -1.73 16.41
C GLY A 14 5.72 -1.12 17.01
N PRO A 15 5.84 0.08 17.63
CA PRO A 15 4.72 0.72 18.34
C PRO A 15 3.57 1.15 17.41
N TYR A 16 3.81 1.24 16.10
CA TYR A 16 2.80 1.58 15.10
C TYR A 16 2.45 0.39 14.18
N GLY A 17 2.83 -0.84 14.57
CA GLY A 17 2.69 -2.05 13.78
C GLY A 17 3.99 -2.49 13.10
N GLN A 18 3.86 -3.34 12.09
CA GLN A 18 4.97 -3.93 11.35
C GLN A 18 4.63 -4.23 9.88
N LEU A 19 5.67 -4.40 9.07
CA LEU A 19 5.59 -5.02 7.74
C LEU A 19 6.23 -6.40 7.81
N THR A 20 5.44 -7.45 7.61
CA THR A 20 5.93 -8.84 7.63
C THR A 20 6.24 -9.31 6.21
N PRO A 21 7.50 -9.61 5.87
CA PRO A 21 7.85 -10.07 4.53
C PRO A 21 7.16 -11.40 4.18
N VAL A 22 6.46 -11.46 3.05
CA VAL A 22 5.75 -12.68 2.59
C VAL A 22 6.74 -13.77 2.15
N GLY A 23 7.96 -13.39 1.75
CA GLY A 23 9.03 -14.32 1.36
C GLY A 23 9.87 -14.87 2.52
N GLY A 24 9.52 -14.55 3.77
CA GLY A 24 10.31 -14.83 4.96
C GLY A 24 11.33 -13.73 5.31
N GLY A 25 11.86 -13.80 6.52
CA GLY A 25 12.71 -12.76 7.13
C GLY A 25 12.04 -12.12 8.34
N ASP A 26 12.77 -11.24 9.02
CA ASP A 26 12.27 -10.57 10.23
C ASP A 26 11.23 -9.49 9.87
N PRO A 27 10.17 -9.33 10.69
CA PRO A 27 9.25 -8.21 10.55
C PRO A 27 9.98 -6.87 10.64
N ILE A 28 9.56 -5.91 9.81
CA ILE A 28 10.10 -4.56 9.81
C ILE A 28 9.22 -3.70 10.72
N PRO A 29 9.73 -3.17 11.83
CA PRO A 29 8.92 -2.40 12.77
C PRO A 29 8.56 -1.01 12.21
N LEU A 30 7.30 -0.60 12.42
CA LEU A 30 6.84 0.76 12.13
C LEU A 30 7.05 1.61 13.39
N ILE A 31 8.06 2.48 13.35
CA ILE A 31 8.59 3.18 14.55
C ILE A 31 8.25 4.68 14.62
N LYS A 32 7.64 5.24 13.57
CA LYS A 32 7.25 6.66 13.47
C LYS A 32 5.93 6.74 12.71
N GLU A 33 5.16 7.80 12.89
CA GLU A 33 3.91 8.06 12.14
C GLU A 33 4.12 8.41 10.66
N ARG A 34 5.35 8.82 10.29
CA ARG A 34 5.75 9.04 8.90
C ARG A 34 7.06 8.34 8.64
N LEU A 35 7.06 7.45 7.66
CA LEU A 35 8.21 6.63 7.30
C LEU A 35 8.46 6.71 5.81
N THR A 36 9.70 6.97 5.43
CA THR A 36 10.18 6.85 4.06
C THR A 36 10.71 5.45 3.82
N ILE A 37 10.41 4.88 2.65
CA ILE A 37 10.87 3.55 2.25
C ILE A 37 11.60 3.65 0.91
N GLY A 38 12.80 3.08 0.83
CA GLY A 38 13.58 3.10 -0.39
C GLY A 38 14.90 2.35 -0.28
N ARG A 39 15.65 2.31 -1.38
CA ARG A 39 16.92 1.57 -1.45
C ARG A 39 18.08 2.28 -0.76
N ARG A 40 18.06 3.61 -0.73
CA ARG A 40 19.15 4.39 -0.12
C ARG A 40 19.03 4.39 1.40
N ALA A 41 20.17 4.58 2.07
CA ALA A 41 20.27 4.51 3.52
C ALA A 41 19.63 5.72 4.23
N GLU A 42 19.28 6.78 3.50
CA GLU A 42 18.62 7.95 4.08
C GLU A 42 17.12 7.75 4.34
N ASN A 43 16.53 6.64 3.88
CA ASN A 43 15.14 6.30 4.19
C ASN A 43 15.04 5.66 5.57
N ASP A 44 13.92 5.87 6.25
CA ASP A 44 13.65 5.25 7.56
C ASP A 44 13.64 3.70 7.46
N ILE A 45 13.10 3.17 6.37
CA ILE A 45 13.15 1.74 6.04
C ILE A 45 13.97 1.55 4.77
N GLN A 46 15.18 1.00 4.93
CA GLN A 46 16.07 0.70 3.82
C GLN A 46 15.80 -0.70 3.25
N LEU A 47 15.35 -0.77 2.00
CA LEU A 47 15.20 -2.01 1.24
C LEU A 47 16.31 -2.13 0.20
N LYS A 48 17.37 -2.87 0.50
CA LYS A 48 18.60 -2.98 -0.32
C LYS A 48 18.44 -3.85 -1.59
N PHE A 49 17.37 -3.61 -2.37
CA PHE A 49 17.08 -4.35 -3.59
C PHE A 49 17.19 -3.46 -4.82
N ASN A 50 17.82 -3.96 -5.89
CA ASN A 50 18.07 -3.18 -7.12
C ASN A 50 16.81 -2.72 -7.85
N ASN A 51 15.68 -3.39 -7.65
CA ASN A 51 14.38 -3.03 -8.20
C ASN A 51 13.63 -1.98 -7.35
N VAL A 52 14.16 -1.55 -6.21
CA VAL A 52 13.57 -0.50 -5.38
C VAL A 52 14.26 0.84 -5.70
N SER A 53 13.46 1.87 -6.01
CA SER A 53 13.91 3.26 -6.16
C SER A 53 14.64 3.78 -4.92
N GLY A 54 15.49 4.82 -5.11
CA GLY A 54 16.27 5.41 -4.03
C GLY A 54 15.41 5.93 -2.89
N GLN A 55 14.38 6.72 -3.22
CA GLN A 55 13.20 7.00 -2.39
C GLN A 55 12.01 6.42 -3.17
N HIS A 56 11.31 5.44 -2.62
CA HIS A 56 10.32 4.67 -3.37
C HIS A 56 8.90 5.09 -3.03
N CYS A 57 8.58 5.07 -1.75
CA CYS A 57 7.26 5.40 -1.24
C CYS A 57 7.37 5.98 0.16
N ARG A 58 6.27 6.51 0.65
CA ARG A 58 6.12 7.01 2.02
C ARG A 58 4.87 6.42 2.64
N LEU A 59 5.00 5.98 3.88
CA LEU A 59 3.90 5.67 4.77
C LEU A 59 3.57 6.89 5.65
N SER A 60 2.28 7.18 5.82
CA SER A 60 1.76 8.18 6.74
C SER A 60 0.62 7.58 7.56
N LEU A 61 0.65 7.74 8.87
CA LEU A 61 -0.47 7.40 9.74
C LEU A 61 -1.46 8.58 9.76
N GLU A 62 -2.71 8.30 9.41
CA GLU A 62 -3.79 9.29 9.33
C GLU A 62 -5.05 8.68 9.97
N HIS A 63 -5.57 9.28 11.04
CA HIS A 63 -6.77 8.82 11.76
C HIS A 63 -6.71 7.33 12.20
N GLY A 64 -5.52 6.88 12.64
CA GLY A 64 -5.28 5.50 13.05
C GLY A 64 -5.14 4.51 11.89
N TYR A 65 -5.14 4.95 10.63
CA TYR A 65 -4.90 4.09 9.46
C TYR A 65 -3.61 4.47 8.74
N TRP A 66 -2.90 3.46 8.25
CA TRP A 66 -1.75 3.67 7.40
C TRP A 66 -2.19 4.04 5.99
N PHE A 67 -1.57 5.06 5.41
CA PHE A 67 -1.65 5.38 3.99
C PHE A 67 -0.28 5.25 3.37
N ILE A 68 -0.22 4.62 2.19
CA ILE A 68 0.98 4.62 1.38
C ILE A 68 0.85 5.58 0.20
N ARG A 69 1.93 6.25 -0.15
CA ARG A 69 2.05 7.05 -1.37
C ARG A 69 3.32 6.68 -2.15
N ASP A 70 3.18 6.42 -3.44
CA ASP A 70 4.31 6.28 -4.36
C ASP A 70 5.00 7.62 -4.58
N MET A 71 6.33 7.63 -4.57
CA MET A 71 7.15 8.84 -4.73
C MET A 71 7.79 8.91 -6.12
N ASN A 72 7.00 8.61 -7.17
CA ASN A 72 7.45 8.48 -8.55
C ASN A 72 8.51 7.37 -8.72
N SER A 73 8.21 6.21 -8.16
CA SER A 73 9.11 5.07 -8.22
C SER A 73 9.10 4.42 -9.61
N ARG A 74 10.17 3.68 -9.96
CA ARG A 74 10.28 3.04 -11.28
C ARG A 74 9.32 1.87 -11.45
N ASN A 75 9.10 1.11 -10.38
CA ASN A 75 8.35 -0.15 -10.43
C ASN A 75 6.99 -0.07 -9.72
N GLY A 76 6.66 1.09 -9.13
CA GLY A 76 5.42 1.33 -8.44
C GLY A 76 5.25 0.57 -7.14
N ILE A 77 4.15 0.88 -6.49
CA ILE A 77 3.59 0.13 -5.37
C ILE A 77 2.27 -0.53 -5.79
N LYS A 78 1.89 -1.59 -5.09
CA LYS A 78 0.58 -2.24 -5.25
C LYS A 78 -0.02 -2.56 -3.90
N VAL A 79 -1.33 -2.50 -3.79
CA VAL A 79 -2.09 -2.99 -2.64
C VAL A 79 -3.05 -4.05 -3.14
N ASP A 80 -2.98 -5.24 -2.55
CA ASP A 80 -3.73 -6.43 -2.96
C ASP A 80 -3.64 -6.71 -4.47
N GLY A 81 -2.43 -6.55 -5.02
CA GLY A 81 -2.10 -6.79 -6.42
C GLY A 81 -2.51 -5.65 -7.38
N ARG A 82 -3.24 -4.65 -6.92
CA ARG A 82 -3.62 -3.48 -7.73
C ARG A 82 -2.57 -2.38 -7.58
N PRO A 83 -2.00 -1.84 -8.68
CA PRO A 83 -1.17 -0.65 -8.60
C PRO A 83 -1.93 0.49 -7.93
N VAL A 84 -1.23 1.40 -7.25
CA VAL A 84 -1.81 2.63 -6.66
C VAL A 84 -0.79 3.76 -6.62
N ILE A 85 -1.24 5.01 -6.62
CA ILE A 85 -0.41 6.20 -6.33
C ILE A 85 -0.53 6.52 -4.85
N ARG A 86 -1.74 6.46 -4.30
CA ARG A 86 -2.00 6.54 -2.86
C ARG A 86 -3.17 5.63 -2.48
N LYS A 87 -3.05 4.91 -1.36
CA LYS A 87 -4.17 4.12 -0.81
C LYS A 87 -4.03 3.99 0.71
N ARG A 88 -5.17 3.88 1.38
CA ARG A 88 -5.26 3.37 2.75
C ARG A 88 -4.84 1.89 2.74
N LEU A 89 -4.06 1.48 3.72
CA LEU A 89 -3.64 0.10 3.92
C LEU A 89 -4.53 -0.48 5.00
N ASP A 90 -5.46 -1.36 4.64
CA ASP A 90 -6.25 -2.08 5.65
C ASP A 90 -5.35 -3.09 6.40
N PRO A 91 -5.61 -3.35 7.69
CA PRO A 91 -4.88 -4.39 8.42
C PRO A 91 -4.92 -5.72 7.66
N LYS A 92 -3.77 -6.39 7.62
CA LYS A 92 -3.50 -7.66 6.93
C LYS A 92 -3.57 -7.60 5.40
N CYS A 93 -3.69 -6.41 4.79
CA CYS A 93 -3.58 -6.29 3.34
C CYS A 93 -2.17 -6.64 2.85
N LYS A 94 -2.07 -7.03 1.58
CA LYS A 94 -0.80 -7.30 0.93
C LYS A 94 -0.29 -6.04 0.25
N LEU A 95 0.84 -5.54 0.73
CA LEU A 95 1.57 -4.43 0.14
C LEU A 95 2.73 -4.93 -0.72
N SER A 96 2.77 -4.52 -1.99
CA SER A 96 3.95 -4.71 -2.84
C SER A 96 4.72 -3.41 -3.01
N ILE A 97 6.03 -3.46 -2.76
CA ILE A 97 6.98 -2.39 -3.10
C ILE A 97 7.93 -2.96 -4.16
N ALA A 98 7.83 -2.47 -5.40
CA ALA A 98 8.38 -3.15 -6.57
C ALA A 98 7.92 -4.63 -6.68
N ARG A 99 8.82 -5.59 -6.42
CA ARG A 99 8.53 -7.03 -6.45
C ARG A 99 8.51 -7.68 -5.06
N HIS A 100 8.66 -6.88 -4.01
CA HIS A 100 8.74 -7.37 -2.63
C HIS A 100 7.38 -7.20 -1.97
N GLU A 101 6.86 -8.29 -1.40
CA GLU A 101 5.54 -8.32 -0.80
C GLU A 101 5.63 -8.39 0.72
N TYR A 102 4.76 -7.64 1.38
CA TYR A 102 4.65 -7.54 2.82
C TYR A 102 3.18 -7.65 3.22
N LEU A 103 2.91 -8.31 4.34
CA LEU A 103 1.66 -8.15 5.08
C LEU A 103 1.78 -6.94 5.99
N VAL A 104 0.77 -6.08 5.97
CA VAL A 104 0.72 -4.88 6.81
C VAL A 104 -0.03 -5.22 8.09
N GLU A 105 0.64 -5.20 9.23
CA GLU A 105 0.05 -5.65 10.50
C GLU A 105 0.09 -4.53 11.53
N TYR A 106 -1.07 -4.10 11.98
CA TYR A 106 -1.25 -3.07 12.99
C TYR A 106 -2.71 -3.12 13.49
N ASP A 107 -2.99 -2.48 14.62
CA ASP A 107 -4.36 -2.31 15.12
C ASP A 107 -4.78 -0.84 14.99
N PRO A 108 -5.75 -0.48 14.14
CA PRO A 108 -6.23 0.89 14.02
C PRO A 108 -6.72 1.48 15.35
N GLN A 109 -7.33 0.69 16.24
CA GLN A 109 -7.91 1.18 17.49
C GLN A 109 -6.83 1.63 18.46
N THR A 110 -5.74 0.88 18.60
CA THR A 110 -4.58 1.28 19.41
C THR A 110 -3.89 2.51 18.85
N LEU A 111 -4.02 2.74 17.54
CA LEU A 111 -3.51 3.93 16.85
C LEU A 111 -4.51 5.11 16.79
N GLY A 112 -5.60 5.04 17.56
CA GLY A 112 -6.53 6.15 17.73
C GLY A 112 -7.60 6.27 16.64
N ALA A 113 -7.84 5.22 15.86
CA ALA A 113 -8.98 5.19 14.94
C ALA A 113 -10.31 5.21 15.72
N TYR A 114 -11.24 6.04 15.25
CA TYR A 114 -12.62 6.09 15.74
C TYR A 114 -13.59 6.26 14.57
N GLY A 115 -14.79 5.69 14.72
CA GLY A 115 -15.82 5.77 13.68
C GLY A 115 -15.52 4.91 12.44
N PRO A 116 -16.24 5.13 11.33
CA PRO A 116 -15.99 4.38 10.10
C PRO A 116 -14.58 4.70 9.55
N PRO A 117 -13.90 3.73 8.93
CA PRO A 117 -12.61 3.98 8.33
C PRO A 117 -12.68 5.12 7.30
N PRO A 118 -11.63 5.97 7.20
CA PRO A 118 -11.56 6.98 6.15
C PRO A 118 -11.72 6.35 4.76
N ALA A 119 -12.33 7.09 3.84
CA ALA A 119 -12.34 6.67 2.44
C ALA A 119 -10.90 6.46 1.94
N ASP A 120 -10.71 5.44 1.13
CA ASP A 120 -9.46 5.31 0.40
C ASP A 120 -9.49 6.17 -0.87
N ASP A 121 -8.32 6.52 -1.40
CA ASP A 121 -8.20 7.38 -2.58
C ASP A 121 -8.46 6.62 -3.91
N GLU A 122 -9.10 5.44 -3.88
CA GLU A 122 -9.19 4.52 -5.04
C GLU A 122 -9.90 5.17 -6.25
N TYR A 123 -10.91 6.02 -6.02
CA TYR A 123 -11.67 6.69 -7.08
C TYR A 123 -10.84 7.63 -7.96
N LEU A 124 -9.92 8.39 -7.35
CA LEU A 124 -9.05 9.31 -8.10
C LEU A 124 -8.02 8.55 -8.94
N ASP A 125 -7.47 7.47 -8.39
CA ASP A 125 -6.52 6.59 -9.08
C ASP A 125 -7.15 5.92 -10.30
N GLU A 126 -8.38 5.45 -10.19
CA GLU A 126 -9.12 4.85 -11.31
C GLU A 126 -9.42 5.88 -12.40
N LEU A 127 -9.84 7.09 -12.02
CA LEU A 127 -10.11 8.18 -12.95
C LEU A 127 -8.84 8.68 -13.68
N MET A 128 -7.70 8.72 -12.99
CA MET A 128 -6.41 9.06 -13.61
C MET A 128 -5.95 7.98 -14.60
N ARG A 129 -6.18 6.70 -14.28
CA ARG A 129 -5.81 5.58 -15.16
C ARG A 129 -6.65 5.52 -16.42
N SER A 130 -7.96 5.66 -16.30
CA SER A 130 -8.86 5.67 -17.46
C SER A 130 -8.46 6.80 -18.40
N SER A 131 -8.23 8.01 -17.87
CA SER A 131 -7.77 9.16 -18.65
C SER A 131 -6.42 8.94 -19.34
N LEU A 132 -5.47 8.26 -18.69
CA LEU A 132 -4.18 7.89 -19.31
C LEU A 132 -4.34 6.82 -20.40
N MET A 133 -5.15 5.79 -20.16
CA MET A 133 -5.41 4.72 -21.14
C MET A 133 -6.12 5.28 -22.39
N ASP A 134 -7.08 6.19 -22.19
CA ASP A 134 -7.80 6.86 -23.27
C ASP A 134 -6.86 7.72 -24.11
N ARG A 135 -5.98 8.51 -23.46
CA ARG A 135 -4.97 9.34 -24.16
C ARG A 135 -3.91 8.50 -24.88
N ALA A 136 -3.55 7.33 -24.33
CA ALA A 136 -2.62 6.41 -24.96
C ALA A 136 -3.25 5.57 -26.08
N GLY A 137 -4.56 5.71 -26.33
CA GLY A 137 -5.29 4.92 -27.34
C GLY A 137 -5.35 3.41 -27.00
N LEU A 138 -5.16 3.05 -25.73
CA LEU A 138 -5.07 1.67 -25.25
C LEU A 138 -6.40 1.13 -24.71
N SER A 139 -7.55 1.75 -25.03
CA SER A 139 -8.84 1.18 -24.66
C SER A 139 -8.98 -0.21 -25.28
N LYS A 140 -9.12 -1.24 -24.44
CA LYS A 140 -9.43 -2.59 -24.92
C LYS A 140 -10.74 -2.48 -25.68
N ARG A 141 -10.69 -2.67 -27.00
CA ARG A 141 -11.88 -3.01 -27.80
C ARG A 141 -12.52 -4.23 -27.17
N ASP A 142 -13.65 -4.02 -26.51
CA ASP A 142 -14.52 -5.10 -26.05
C ASP A 142 -14.87 -5.96 -27.27
N SER A 143 -14.40 -7.21 -27.26
CA SER A 143 -14.82 -8.22 -28.23
C SER A 143 -16.21 -8.74 -27.83
N LYS A 144 -17.24 -7.93 -28.04
CA LYS A 144 -18.61 -8.45 -28.15
C LYS A 144 -18.98 -8.44 -29.63
N LYS A 145 -18.84 -9.60 -30.27
CA LYS A 145 -19.30 -9.83 -31.66
C LYS A 145 -20.80 -9.50 -31.77
N PRO A 146 -21.26 -9.00 -32.93
CA PRO A 146 -22.66 -8.70 -33.19
C PRO A 146 -23.40 -10.00 -33.51
N PHE A 147 -24.54 -10.24 -32.89
CA PHE A 147 -25.55 -11.14 -33.44
C PHE A 147 -26.62 -10.28 -34.11
N GLY A 148 -26.60 -10.26 -35.44
CA GLY A 148 -27.77 -9.89 -36.23
C GLY A 148 -28.66 -11.12 -36.44
N ASN A 149 -29.99 -10.94 -36.42
CA ASN A 149 -30.77 -10.90 -37.65
C ASN A 149 -32.27 -10.59 -37.40
N LYS A 150 -32.76 -9.70 -38.26
CA LYS A 150 -34.10 -9.58 -38.88
C LYS A 150 -35.36 -9.63 -38.02
N ASP A 151 -36.06 -8.50 -38.01
CA ASP A 151 -37.52 -8.42 -37.86
C ASP A 151 -38.21 -8.98 -39.12
N PRO A 152 -39.26 -9.81 -38.99
CA PRO A 152 -40.23 -10.04 -40.05
C PRO A 152 -41.36 -8.98 -40.00
N GLU A 153 -41.91 -8.72 -41.19
CA GLU A 153 -42.98 -7.76 -41.53
C GLU A 153 -44.23 -7.78 -40.63
#